data_AF-A0A1A6GYT8-F1
#
_entry.id   AF-A0A1A6GYT8-F1
#
_cell.length_a   1.000
_cell.length_b   1.000
_cell.length_c   1.000
_cell.angle_alpha   90.00
_cell.angle_beta   90.00
_cell.angle_gamma   90.00
#
_symmetry.space_group_name_H-M   'P 1'
#
loop_
_entity.id
_entity.type
_entity.pdbx_description
1 polymer ?
#
loop_
_entity_poly.entity_id
_entity_poly.type
_entity_poly.pdbx_seq_one_letter_code
_entity_poly.pdbx_strand_id
1 'polypeptide(L)'
;CSSLCLYSQFIEINHRILCSYNTNIDELFSEINLCLAVNRSILQQLDEWCGHEISEEDWEKIQVQAAHREIYECSICLTPLSFHGDCQQAAVGSSSPRPRETVLLSCAHLFHHACLLALEEFSLGDNAPFHACPLCRSCYQKKILEC
;
A
#
# COMPACT_ATOMS: atom_id res chain seq x y z
N CYS A 1 9.81 -64.90 -36.08
CA CYS A 1 8.50 -64.22 -36.23
C CYS A 1 7.85 -63.87 -34.88
N SER A 2 7.59 -64.82 -33.99
CA SER A 2 6.78 -64.60 -32.78
C SER A 2 7.36 -63.61 -31.77
N SER A 3 8.68 -63.57 -31.61
CA SER A 3 9.37 -62.62 -30.70
C SER A 3 9.33 -61.16 -31.20
N LEU A 4 9.41 -60.92 -32.52
CA LEU A 4 9.27 -59.57 -33.09
C LEU A 4 7.84 -59.02 -32.94
N CYS A 5 6.83 -59.88 -33.02
CA CYS A 5 5.43 -59.50 -32.83
C CYS A 5 5.15 -59.12 -31.36
N LEU A 6 5.67 -59.89 -30.40
CA LEU A 6 5.58 -59.57 -28.97
C LEU A 6 6.28 -58.24 -28.62
N TYR A 7 7.45 -57.99 -29.22
CA TYR A 7 8.15 -56.71 -29.01
C TYR A 7 7.35 -55.53 -29.56
N SER A 8 6.78 -55.65 -30.76
CA SER A 8 5.90 -54.61 -31.34
C SER A 8 4.67 -54.34 -30.46
N GLN A 9 4.05 -55.39 -29.94
CA GLN A 9 2.87 -55.27 -29.07
C GLN A 9 3.22 -54.62 -27.73
N PHE A 10 4.39 -54.92 -27.17
CA PHE A 10 4.89 -54.29 -25.96
C PHE A 10 5.14 -52.78 -26.17
N ILE A 11 5.77 -52.39 -27.28
CA ILE A 11 6.00 -50.98 -27.62
C ILE A 11 4.69 -50.22 -27.77
N GLU A 12 3.69 -50.81 -28.43
CA GLU A 12 2.37 -50.20 -28.61
C GLU A 12 1.65 -49.97 -27.27
N ILE A 13 1.71 -50.95 -26.35
CA ILE A 13 1.14 -50.82 -25.00
C ILE A 13 1.86 -49.73 -24.21
N ASN A 14 3.20 -49.70 -24.27
CA ASN A 14 4.00 -48.71 -23.55
C ASN A 14 3.73 -47.28 -24.07
N HIS A 15 3.68 -47.11 -25.39
CA HIS A 15 3.35 -45.84 -26.03
C HIS A 15 1.94 -45.37 -25.63
N ARG A 16 0.95 -46.27 -25.62
CA ARG A 16 -0.41 -45.94 -25.17
C ARG A 16 -0.47 -45.52 -23.70
N ILE A 17 0.32 -46.16 -22.84
CA ILE A 17 0.45 -45.79 -21.42
C ILE A 17 1.10 -44.41 -21.29
N LEU A 18 2.22 -44.16 -21.98
CA LEU A 18 2.91 -42.87 -21.96
C LEU A 18 2.03 -41.73 -22.48
N CYS A 19 1.27 -41.95 -23.56
CA CYS A 19 0.32 -40.98 -24.10
C CYS A 19 -0.92 -40.77 -23.23
N SER A 20 -1.23 -41.69 -22.31
CA SER A 20 -2.35 -41.55 -21.36
C SER A 20 -2.02 -40.66 -20.16
N TYR A 21 -0.73 -40.41 -19.90
CA TYR A 21 -0.33 -39.43 -18.91
C TYR A 21 -0.47 -38.02 -19.52
N ASN A 22 -1.53 -37.32 -19.12
CA ASN A 22 -1.71 -35.92 -19.47
C ASN A 22 -0.69 -35.05 -18.72
N THR A 23 0.48 -34.84 -19.31
CA THR A 23 1.54 -33.97 -18.80
C THR A 23 1.42 -32.57 -19.37
N ASN A 24 0.22 -31.97 -19.39
CA ASN A 24 0.04 -30.61 -19.88
C ASN A 24 0.53 -29.57 -18.85
N ILE A 25 1.80 -29.70 -18.47
CA ILE A 25 2.52 -28.80 -17.57
C ILE A 25 2.59 -27.40 -18.18
N ASP A 26 2.63 -27.30 -19.51
CA ASP A 26 2.62 -26.03 -20.23
C ASP A 26 1.30 -25.27 -20.07
N GLU A 27 0.16 -25.96 -20.09
CA GLU A 27 -1.16 -25.37 -19.77
C GLU A 27 -1.19 -24.88 -18.32
N LEU A 28 -0.72 -25.69 -17.36
CA LEU A 28 -0.61 -25.27 -15.96
C LEU A 28 0.29 -24.03 -15.78
N PHE A 29 1.46 -23.99 -16.40
CA PHE A 29 2.34 -22.81 -16.35
C PHE A 29 1.70 -21.59 -17.02
N SER A 30 0.93 -21.81 -18.09
CA SER A 30 0.19 -20.73 -18.76
C SER A 30 -0.88 -20.14 -17.84
N GLU A 31 -1.62 -20.98 -17.10
CA GLU A 31 -2.60 -20.55 -16.10
C GLU A 31 -1.94 -19.78 -14.95
N ILE A 32 -0.81 -20.28 -14.42
CA ILE A 32 -0.04 -19.59 -13.37
C ILE A 32 0.43 -18.23 -13.86
N ASN A 33 1.01 -18.15 -15.05
CA ASN A 33 1.49 -16.89 -15.62
C ASN A 33 0.34 -15.91 -15.86
N LEU A 34 -0.81 -16.39 -16.34
CA LEU A 34 -2.01 -15.57 -16.50
C LEU A 34 -2.47 -15.02 -15.15
N CYS A 35 -2.53 -15.85 -14.11
CA CYS A 35 -2.88 -15.43 -12.77
C CYS A 35 -1.90 -14.38 -12.24
N LEU A 36 -0.60 -14.60 -12.41
CA LEU A 36 0.42 -13.63 -12.00
C LEU A 36 0.31 -12.32 -12.77
N ALA A 37 0.04 -12.35 -14.07
CA ALA A 37 -0.14 -11.16 -14.89
C ALA A 37 -1.35 -10.33 -14.42
N VAL A 38 -2.47 -10.97 -14.12
CA VAL A 38 -3.67 -10.31 -13.57
C VAL A 38 -3.35 -9.67 -12.21
N ASN A 39 -2.73 -10.42 -11.30
CA ASN A 39 -2.37 -9.89 -9.98
C ASN A 39 -1.40 -8.71 -10.09
N ARG A 40 -0.39 -8.80 -10.96
CA ARG A 40 0.55 -7.69 -11.23
C ARG A 40 -0.17 -6.46 -11.78
N SER A 41 -1.11 -6.64 -12.69
CA SER A 41 -1.90 -5.52 -13.23
C SER A 41 -2.74 -4.84 -12.15
N ILE A 42 -3.36 -5.60 -11.24
CA ILE A 42 -4.11 -5.02 -10.11
C ILE A 42 -3.19 -4.22 -9.19
N LEU A 43 -2.00 -4.75 -8.87
CA LEU A 43 -1.01 -4.05 -8.06
C LEU A 43 -0.51 -2.77 -8.73
N GLN A 44 -0.29 -2.79 -10.05
CA GLN A 44 0.09 -1.59 -10.82
C GLN A 44 -1.03 -0.54 -10.85
N GLN A 45 -2.29 -0.94 -10.99
CA GLN A 45 -3.41 0.01 -10.91
C GLN A 45 -3.50 0.67 -9.53
N LEU A 46 -3.26 -0.09 -8.46
CA LEU A 46 -3.19 0.47 -7.12
C LEU A 46 -2.01 1.45 -6.97
N ASP A 47 -0.87 1.18 -7.61
CA ASP A 47 0.29 2.08 -7.65
C ASP A 47 -0.07 3.40 -8.35
N GLU A 48 -0.70 3.34 -9.52
CA GLU A 48 -1.19 4.51 -10.25
C GLU A 48 -2.23 5.33 -9.46
N TRP A 49 -3.12 4.67 -8.73
CA TRP A 49 -4.14 5.35 -7.92
C TRP A 49 -3.54 6.15 -6.76
N CYS A 50 -2.39 5.73 -6.24
CA CYS A 50 -1.71 6.43 -5.16
C CYS A 50 -0.84 7.60 -5.66
N GLY A 51 -0.39 7.54 -6.92
CA GLY A 51 0.46 8.54 -7.55
C GLY A 51 -0.25 9.71 -8.23
N HIS A 52 -1.58 9.70 -8.34
CA HIS A 52 -2.31 10.80 -8.99
C HIS A 52 -2.26 12.09 -8.15
N GLU A 53 -1.59 13.14 -8.66
CA GLU A 53 -1.47 14.42 -7.95
C GLU A 53 -2.84 14.99 -7.55
N ILE A 54 -3.01 15.25 -6.25
CA ILE A 54 -4.23 15.86 -5.71
C ILE A 54 -4.19 17.37 -5.99
N SER A 55 -5.27 17.88 -6.58
CA SER A 55 -5.42 19.31 -6.87
C SER A 55 -5.55 20.16 -5.60
N GLU A 56 -5.23 21.45 -5.68
CA GLU A 56 -5.39 22.36 -4.54
C GLU A 56 -6.86 22.46 -4.07
N GLU A 57 -7.83 22.44 -4.98
CA GLU A 57 -9.26 22.44 -4.65
C GLU A 57 -9.66 21.18 -3.86
N ASP A 58 -9.08 20.03 -4.22
CA ASP A 58 -9.35 18.79 -3.50
C ASP A 58 -8.66 18.76 -2.13
N TRP A 59 -7.47 19.35 -2.01
CA TRP A 59 -6.84 19.55 -0.70
C TRP A 59 -7.69 20.42 0.22
N GLU A 60 -8.32 21.48 -0.28
CA GLU A 60 -9.27 22.29 0.50
C GLU A 60 -10.45 21.45 1.01
N LYS A 61 -11.04 20.61 0.16
CA LYS A 61 -12.13 19.69 0.56
C LYS A 61 -11.66 18.71 1.64
N ILE A 62 -10.46 18.15 1.50
CA ILE A 62 -9.86 17.23 2.47
C ILE A 62 -9.59 17.95 3.80
N GLN A 63 -9.17 19.21 3.77
CA GLN A 63 -8.93 20.02 4.97
C GLN A 63 -10.25 20.31 5.71
N VAL A 64 -11.32 20.64 4.98
CA VAL A 64 -12.67 20.79 5.56
C VAL A 64 -13.13 19.47 6.19
N GLN A 65 -12.89 18.34 5.52
CA GLN A 65 -13.23 17.01 6.06
C GLN A 65 -12.45 16.70 7.34
N ALA A 66 -11.15 17.02 7.39
CA ALA A 66 -10.31 16.80 8.56
C ALA A 66 -10.78 17.63 9.76
N ALA A 67 -11.20 18.89 9.53
CA ALA A 67 -11.75 19.75 10.58
C ALA A 67 -13.02 19.16 11.21
N HIS A 68 -13.91 18.57 10.41
CA HIS A 68 -15.12 17.93 10.91
C HIS A 68 -14.85 16.65 11.72
N ARG A 69 -13.69 16.00 11.57
CA ARG A 69 -13.35 14.79 12.34
C ARG A 69 -12.92 15.09 13.78
N GLU A 70 -12.80 16.37 14.16
CA GLU A 70 -12.44 16.79 15.53
C GLU A 70 -11.10 16.15 16.00
N ILE A 71 -10.16 15.95 15.08
CA ILE A 71 -8.85 15.36 15.38
C ILE A 71 -7.92 16.48 15.85
N TYR A 72 -7.75 16.58 17.17
CA TYR A 72 -6.90 17.59 17.80
C TYR A 72 -5.57 17.04 18.31
N GLU A 73 -5.36 15.72 18.26
CA GLU A 73 -4.16 15.06 18.77
C GLU A 73 -3.50 14.18 17.71
N CYS A 74 -2.18 14.17 17.70
CA CYS A 74 -1.40 13.29 16.86
C CYS A 74 -1.46 11.87 17.43
N SER A 75 -2.11 10.94 16.72
CA SER A 75 -2.26 9.56 17.19
C SER A 75 -0.95 8.74 17.27
N ILE A 76 0.15 9.25 16.71
CA ILE A 76 1.48 8.61 16.81
C ILE A 76 2.13 8.89 18.17
N CYS A 77 2.07 10.15 18.63
CA CYS A 77 2.75 10.56 19.87
C CYS A 77 1.79 10.96 21.00
N LEU A 78 0.48 10.95 20.74
CA LEU A 78 -0.59 11.29 21.67
C LEU A 78 -0.47 12.71 22.24
N THR A 79 -0.04 13.68 21.41
CA THR A 79 0.06 15.09 21.81
C THR A 79 -0.70 16.03 20.85
N PRO A 80 -1.14 17.22 21.31
CA PRO A 80 -1.96 18.12 20.50
C PRO A 80 -1.32 18.57 19.19
N LEU A 81 -2.16 18.75 18.15
CA LEU A 81 -1.82 19.28 16.83
C LEU A 81 -2.11 20.79 16.79
N SER A 82 -1.26 21.55 16.12
CA SER A 82 -1.42 23.01 15.95
C SER A 82 -2.33 23.37 14.76
N PHE A 83 -3.31 22.53 14.43
CA PHE A 83 -4.18 22.68 13.25
C PHE A 83 -5.26 23.77 13.42
N HIS A 84 -5.50 24.22 14.65
CA HIS A 84 -6.32 25.38 14.92
C HIS A 84 -5.46 26.49 15.49
N GLY A 85 -5.65 27.70 14.98
CA GLY A 85 -5.03 28.95 15.42
C GLY A 85 -5.36 29.36 16.86
N ASP A 86 -5.76 28.42 17.72
CA ASP A 86 -5.88 28.60 19.15
C ASP A 86 -4.51 28.45 19.80
N CYS A 87 -3.65 29.41 19.51
CA CYS A 87 -2.52 29.75 20.35
C CYS A 87 -3.04 30.43 21.63
N GLN A 88 -3.82 29.73 22.45
CA GLN A 88 -4.14 30.18 23.80
C GLN A 88 -4.55 29.03 24.73
N GLN A 89 -3.76 28.88 25.79
CA GLN A 89 -4.01 28.17 27.05
C GLN A 89 -3.48 26.73 27.17
N ALA A 90 -2.16 26.64 27.37
CA ALA A 90 -1.61 25.71 28.36
C ALA A 90 -0.41 26.34 29.09
N ALA A 91 -0.68 26.73 30.34
CA ALA A 91 0.20 26.76 31.51
C ALA A 91 1.61 27.39 31.42
N VAL A 92 1.77 28.43 32.23
CA VAL A 92 3.02 28.93 32.79
C VAL A 92 3.87 27.79 33.34
N GLY A 93 5.08 27.61 32.79
CA GLY A 93 6.15 26.82 33.38
C GLY A 93 6.58 25.60 32.57
N SER A 94 7.69 25.77 31.84
CA SER A 94 8.58 24.76 31.24
C SER A 94 8.62 24.84 29.71
N SER A 95 9.77 25.28 29.18
CA SER A 95 10.24 25.19 27.78
C SER A 95 9.14 25.05 26.72
N SER A 96 8.68 26.15 26.14
CA SER A 96 7.77 26.16 25.00
C SER A 96 8.30 25.20 23.90
N PRO A 97 7.59 24.12 23.57
CA PRO A 97 7.96 23.30 22.43
C PRO A 97 7.80 24.18 21.19
N ARG A 98 8.79 24.16 20.30
CA ARG A 98 8.67 24.78 18.98
C ARG A 98 7.38 24.26 18.30
N PRO A 99 6.64 25.11 17.57
CA PRO A 99 5.47 24.66 16.83
C PRO A 99 5.89 23.49 15.94
N ARG A 100 5.26 22.34 16.16
CA ARG A 100 5.49 21.15 15.33
C ARG A 100 4.57 21.30 14.14
N GLU A 101 5.15 21.37 12.95
CA GLU A 101 4.40 21.38 11.70
C GLU A 101 3.40 20.23 11.68
N THR A 102 2.17 20.52 11.27
CA THR A 102 1.11 19.52 11.12
C THR A 102 1.04 19.10 9.67
N VAL A 103 0.87 17.81 9.43
CA VAL A 103 0.74 17.25 8.09
C VAL A 103 -0.65 16.65 7.93
N LEU A 104 -1.30 17.00 6.81
CA LEU A 104 -2.59 16.47 6.38
C LEU A 104 -2.37 15.39 5.33
N LEU A 105 -2.99 14.23 5.53
CA LEU A 105 -2.98 13.13 4.56
C LEU A 105 -4.21 13.20 3.64
N SER A 106 -4.09 12.65 2.43
CA SER A 106 -5.20 12.56 1.47
C SER A 106 -6.42 11.78 1.99
N CYS A 107 -6.22 10.93 3.00
CA CYS A 107 -7.29 10.23 3.72
C CYS A 107 -7.96 11.07 4.84
N ALA A 108 -7.68 12.38 4.89
CA ALA A 108 -8.17 13.34 5.88
C ALA A 108 -7.76 12.99 7.34
N HIS A 109 -6.55 12.49 7.54
CA HIS A 109 -5.94 12.29 8.86
C HIS A 109 -4.78 13.26 9.08
N LEU A 110 -4.57 13.66 10.33
CA LEU A 110 -3.57 14.65 10.72
C LEU A 110 -2.54 14.07 11.68
N PHE A 111 -1.28 14.47 11.52
CA PHE A 111 -0.15 14.07 12.35
C PHE A 111 0.84 15.23 12.49
N HIS A 112 1.78 15.17 13.45
CA HIS A 112 2.97 16.02 13.35
C HIS A 112 3.84 15.52 12.21
N HIS A 113 4.41 16.44 11.42
CA HIS A 113 5.30 16.13 10.31
C HIS A 113 6.44 15.22 10.75
N ALA A 114 7.13 15.57 11.84
CA ALA A 114 8.23 14.77 12.40
C ALA A 114 7.80 13.37 12.87
N CYS A 115 6.59 13.22 13.41
CA CYS A 115 6.08 11.92 13.85
C CYS A 115 5.76 11.02 12.66
N LEU A 116 5.16 11.58 11.61
CA LEU A 116 4.89 10.84 10.38
C LEU A 116 6.20 10.43 9.69
N LEU A 117 7.16 11.35 9.57
CA LEU A 117 8.46 11.10 8.94
C LEU A 117 9.21 9.94 9.63
N ALA A 118 9.29 9.96 10.97
CA ALA A 118 9.94 8.90 11.73
C ALA A 118 9.26 7.53 11.53
N LEU A 119 7.93 7.51 11.34
CA LEU A 119 7.19 6.28 11.07
C LEU A 119 7.41 5.77 9.64
N GLU A 120 7.49 6.67 8.67
CA GLU A 120 7.82 6.36 7.28
C GLU A 120 9.22 5.75 7.17
N GLU A 121 10.22 6.34 7.83
CA GLU A 121 11.60 5.82 7.91
C GLU A 121 11.67 4.43 8.56
N PHE A 122 10.81 4.15 9.54
CA PHE A 122 10.74 2.84 10.20
C PHE A 122 10.04 1.77 9.34
N SER A 123 9.14 2.18 8.45
CA SER A 123 8.28 1.26 7.68
C SER A 123 8.97 0.79 6.39
N LEU A 124 9.67 -0.35 6.49
CA LEU A 124 10.12 -1.21 5.37
C LEU A 124 10.95 -0.55 4.26
N GLY A 125 11.97 0.23 4.62
CA GLY A 125 13.13 0.57 3.77
C GLY A 125 12.83 1.47 2.55
N ASP A 126 13.89 2.10 2.02
CA ASP A 126 13.87 3.15 0.99
C ASP A 126 13.18 2.79 -0.36
N ASN A 127 12.58 1.60 -0.50
CA ASN A 127 12.06 1.07 -1.77
C ASN A 127 10.54 0.85 -1.79
N ALA A 128 9.79 1.21 -0.75
CA ALA A 128 8.34 1.16 -0.79
C ALA A 128 7.79 2.36 -1.57
N PRO A 129 7.06 2.17 -2.68
CA PRO A 129 6.57 3.28 -3.50
C PRO A 129 5.51 4.12 -2.78
N PHE A 130 4.84 3.58 -1.75
CA PHE A 130 3.83 4.32 -0.97
C PHE A 130 3.86 3.98 0.51
N HIS A 131 3.50 4.97 1.32
CA HIS A 131 3.23 4.81 2.73
C HIS A 131 1.73 4.64 2.98
N ALA A 132 1.40 3.83 3.99
CA ALA A 132 0.03 3.58 4.41
C ALA A 132 -0.28 4.35 5.70
N CYS A 133 -1.47 4.94 5.76
CA CYS A 133 -1.89 5.76 6.90
C CYS A 133 -1.94 4.92 8.19
N PRO A 134 -1.39 5.40 9.32
CA PRO A 134 -1.39 4.65 10.58
C PRO A 134 -2.78 4.33 11.11
N LEU A 135 -3.78 5.15 10.76
CA LEU A 135 -5.15 5.04 11.25
C LEU A 135 -6.02 4.17 10.34
N CYS A 136 -6.07 4.48 9.04
CA CYS A 136 -6.99 3.83 8.10
C CYS A 136 -6.32 2.86 7.13
N ARG A 137 -4.98 2.73 7.16
CA ARG A 137 -4.17 1.86 6.28
C ARG A 137 -4.29 2.16 4.78
N SER A 138 -5.00 3.22 4.40
CA SER A 138 -5.04 3.71 3.03
C SER A 138 -3.70 4.30 2.63
N CYS A 139 -3.26 4.07 1.39
CA CYS A 139 -2.15 4.83 0.83
C CYS A 139 -2.48 6.32 0.82
N TYR A 140 -1.47 7.16 0.97
CA TYR A 140 -1.70 8.59 1.09
C TYR A 140 -0.67 9.45 0.34
N GLN A 141 -1.13 10.63 -0.04
CA GLN A 141 -0.28 11.80 -0.27
C GLN A 141 -0.34 12.69 0.96
N LYS A 142 0.65 13.55 1.14
CA LYS A 142 0.78 14.41 2.32
C LYS A 142 1.00 15.87 1.95
N LYS A 143 0.36 16.78 2.68
CA LYS A 143 0.50 18.24 2.56
C LYS A 143 0.86 18.82 3.93
N ILE A 144 1.96 19.56 3.99
CA ILE A 144 2.33 20.30 5.21
C ILE A 144 1.39 21.48 5.33
N LEU A 145 0.82 21.67 6.51
CA LEU A 145 -0.03 22.80 6.83
C LEU A 145 0.81 23.85 7.53
N GLU A 146 0.92 25.02 6.90
CA GLU A 146 1.52 26.20 7.50
C GLU A 146 0.54 26.80 8.52
N CYS A 147 1.04 27.18 9.69
CA CYS A 147 0.27 27.85 10.75
C CYS A 147 0.07 29.34 10.44
#